data_AF-A0A2V8FVJ2-F1
#
_entry.id   AF-A0A2V8FVJ2-F1
#
_cell.length_a   1.000
_cell.length_b   1.000
_cell.length_c   1.000
_cell.angle_alpha   90.00
_cell.angle_beta   90.00
_cell.angle_gamma   90.00
#
_symmetry.space_group_name_H-M   'P 1'
#
loop_
_entity.id
_entity.type
_entity.pdbx_description
1 polymer ?
#
loop_
_entity_poly.entity_id
_entity_poly.type
_entity_poly.pdbx_seq_one_letter_code
_entity_poly.pdbx_strand_id
1 'polypeptide(L)'
;AAPTPPPKLTVDAIVKGAKQEKISSSKIYSKSGGFGQATNDFDALQGNEVQIKQPSSGGTLRMKELPDGSKAILRDVSSDGRPTLQVQPNTGAPIKIRYNP
;
A
#
# COMPACT_ATOMS: atom_id res chain seq x y z
N ALA A 1 6.49 -1.70 27.78
CA ALA A 1 5.40 -2.36 27.03
C ALA A 1 5.04 -1.44 25.87
N ALA A 2 5.26 -1.86 24.61
CA ALA A 2 4.82 -1.08 23.47
C ALA A 2 3.28 -1.06 23.46
N PRO A 3 2.63 0.11 23.24
CA PRO A 3 1.18 0.20 23.26
C PRO A 3 0.63 -0.67 22.13
N THR A 4 -0.19 -1.66 22.47
CA THR A 4 -0.92 -2.46 21.51
C THR A 4 -1.96 -1.54 20.85
N PRO A 5 -1.84 -1.23 19.54
CA PRO A 5 -2.88 -0.46 18.88
C PRO A 5 -4.15 -1.32 18.72
N PRO A 6 -5.35 -0.72 18.79
CA PRO A 6 -6.63 -1.41 18.62
C PRO A 6 -6.79 -1.94 17.18
N PRO A 7 -7.71 -2.89 16.91
CA PRO A 7 -7.80 -3.60 15.64
C PRO A 7 -8.32 -2.67 14.54
N LYS A 8 -7.43 -2.19 13.68
CA LYS A 8 -7.79 -1.72 12.34
C LYS A 8 -6.82 -2.39 11.35
N LEU A 9 -7.29 -2.57 10.11
CA LEU A 9 -6.77 -3.56 9.16
C LEU A 9 -5.25 -3.38 8.94
N THR A 10 -4.48 -4.43 9.23
CA THR A 10 -3.04 -4.45 8.96
C THR A 10 -2.77 -4.75 7.49
N VAL A 11 -1.57 -4.41 7.03
CA VAL A 11 -1.12 -4.72 5.66
C VAL A 11 -1.24 -6.21 5.37
N ASP A 12 -0.93 -7.06 6.36
CA ASP A 12 -1.07 -8.51 6.26
C ASP A 12 -2.52 -8.93 5.97
N ALA A 13 -3.50 -8.30 6.62
CA ALA A 13 -4.92 -8.56 6.38
C ALA A 13 -5.37 -8.14 4.96
N ILE A 14 -4.82 -7.05 4.42
CA ILE A 14 -5.08 -6.63 3.03
C ILE A 14 -4.50 -7.63 2.04
N VAL A 15 -3.30 -8.14 2.33
CA VAL A 15 -2.55 -9.09 1.51
C VAL A 15 -3.14 -10.50 1.56
N LYS A 16 -3.75 -10.89 2.68
CA LYS A 16 -4.33 -12.23 2.88
C LYS A 16 -5.38 -12.61 1.83
N GLY A 17 -6.08 -11.63 1.26
CA GLY A 17 -7.05 -11.82 0.17
C GLY A 17 -6.51 -11.53 -1.23
N ALA A 18 -5.22 -11.20 -1.36
CA ALA A 18 -4.60 -10.86 -2.64
C ALA A 18 -3.87 -12.07 -3.24
N LYS A 19 -3.92 -12.21 -4.56
CA LYS A 19 -3.25 -13.29 -5.29
C LYS A 19 -1.76 -12.98 -5.40
N GLN A 20 -0.93 -13.79 -4.76
CA GLN A 20 0.53 -13.65 -4.85
C GLN A 20 1.01 -13.89 -6.29
N GLU A 21 1.65 -12.91 -6.90
CA GLU A 21 2.23 -13.04 -8.24
C GLU A 21 3.70 -13.43 -8.18
N LYS A 22 4.49 -12.74 -7.35
CA LYS A 22 5.94 -12.90 -7.33
C LYS A 22 6.51 -12.59 -5.96
N ILE A 23 7.38 -13.46 -5.45
CA ILE A 23 8.22 -13.17 -4.30
C ILE A 23 9.67 -13.21 -4.79
N SER A 24 10.34 -12.07 -4.69
CA SER A 24 11.78 -11.95 -4.93
C SER A 24 12.31 -10.91 -3.94
N SER A 25 12.93 -9.82 -4.40
CA SER A 25 13.33 -8.67 -3.56
C SER A 25 12.16 -7.84 -3.04
N SER A 26 10.94 -8.10 -3.53
CA SER A 26 9.68 -7.51 -3.07
C SER A 26 8.58 -8.56 -3.16
N LYS A 27 7.60 -8.51 -2.25
CA LYS A 27 6.42 -9.37 -2.32
C LYS A 27 5.36 -8.67 -3.18
N ILE A 28 5.07 -9.23 -4.35
CA ILE A 28 4.10 -8.68 -5.31
C ILE A 28 2.83 -9.51 -5.25
N TYR A 29 1.72 -8.82 -5.02
CA TYR A 29 0.38 -9.37 -5.02
C TYR A 29 -0.47 -8.65 -6.08
N SER A 30 -1.49 -9.33 -6.55
CA SER A 30 -2.51 -8.81 -7.46
C SER A 30 -3.88 -8.95 -6.81
N LYS A 31 -4.73 -7.94 -6.98
CA LYS A 31 -6.09 -7.91 -6.46
C LYS A 31 -7.01 -7.32 -7.53
N SER A 32 -8.28 -7.69 -7.55
CA SER A 32 -9.24 -7.08 -8.48
C SER A 32 -9.91 -5.85 -7.85
N GLY A 33 -10.52 -5.00 -8.67
CA GLY A 33 -11.28 -3.84 -8.22
C GLY A 33 -10.62 -2.48 -8.50
N GLY A 34 -9.54 -2.47 -9.29
CA GLY A 34 -8.91 -1.26 -9.80
C GLY A 34 -8.55 -0.22 -8.73
N PHE A 35 -8.65 1.06 -9.11
CA PHE A 35 -8.26 2.17 -8.24
C PHE A 35 -9.21 2.34 -7.04
N GLY A 36 -10.49 2.01 -7.21
CA GLY A 36 -11.49 2.08 -6.14
C GLY A 36 -11.12 1.14 -4.99
N GLN A 37 -10.79 -0.12 -5.30
CA GLN A 37 -10.37 -1.08 -4.30
C GLN A 37 -9.00 -0.69 -3.69
N ALA A 38 -8.06 -0.19 -4.50
CA ALA A 38 -6.77 0.30 -4.01
C ALA A 38 -6.92 1.43 -2.99
N THR A 39 -7.83 2.37 -3.27
CA THR A 39 -8.14 3.49 -2.38
C THR A 39 -8.82 3.01 -1.11
N ASN A 40 -9.77 2.07 -1.22
CA ASN A 40 -10.46 1.52 -0.06
C ASN A 40 -9.49 0.77 0.88
N ASP A 41 -8.62 -0.07 0.32
CA ASP A 41 -7.57 -0.76 1.07
C ASP A 41 -6.58 0.23 1.71
N PHE A 42 -6.22 1.33 1.03
CA PHE A 42 -5.38 2.39 1.61
C PHE A 42 -6.06 3.19 2.73
N ASP A 43 -7.34 3.51 2.57
CA ASP A 43 -8.11 4.25 3.58
C ASP A 43 -8.31 3.41 4.84
N ALA A 44 -8.54 2.10 4.66
CA ALA A 44 -8.66 1.12 5.74
C ALA A 44 -7.38 0.93 6.58
N LEU A 45 -6.19 1.28 6.05
CA LEU A 45 -4.94 1.21 6.80
C LEU A 45 -4.91 2.25 7.93
N GLN A 46 -4.31 1.87 9.06
CA GLN A 46 -4.00 2.84 10.13
C GLN A 46 -2.85 3.75 9.73
N GLY A 47 -2.87 4.97 10.25
CA GLY A 47 -1.74 5.87 10.12
C GLY A 47 -2.14 7.27 9.73
N ASN A 48 -1.14 8.13 9.68
CA ASN A 48 -1.32 9.51 9.25
C ASN A 48 -1.16 9.59 7.74
N GLU A 49 -2.22 10.01 7.05
CA GLU A 49 -2.14 10.30 5.62
C GLU A 49 -1.32 11.58 5.40
N VAL A 50 -0.37 11.48 4.47
CA VAL A 50 0.48 12.55 4.00
C VAL A 50 0.39 12.56 2.48
N GLN A 51 -0.11 13.65 1.90
CA GLN A 51 0.00 13.87 0.47
C GLN A 51 1.41 14.35 0.13
N ILE A 52 2.07 13.63 -0.77
CA ILE A 52 3.41 13.97 -1.26
C ILE A 52 3.26 14.39 -2.72
N LYS A 53 3.59 15.65 -3.01
CA LYS A 53 3.72 16.13 -4.40
C LYS A 53 4.92 15.43 -5.03
N GLN A 54 4.71 14.77 -6.17
CA GLN A 54 5.80 14.22 -6.96
C GLN A 54 6.39 15.30 -7.85
N PRO A 55 7.61 15.79 -7.55
CA PRO A 55 8.22 16.85 -8.35
C PRO A 55 8.47 16.43 -9.80
N SER A 56 8.68 15.13 -10.08
CA SER A 56 9.02 14.63 -11.42
C SER A 56 7.83 14.33 -12.34
N SER A 57 6.62 14.17 -11.82
CA SER A 57 5.42 13.86 -12.63
C SER A 57 4.32 14.93 -12.52
N GLY A 58 4.46 15.93 -11.65
CA GLY A 58 3.39 16.88 -11.34
C GLY A 58 2.18 16.26 -10.61
N GLY A 59 2.20 14.95 -10.37
CA GLY A 59 1.14 14.22 -9.67
C GLY A 59 1.24 14.33 -8.14
N THR A 60 0.15 14.00 -7.45
CA THR A 60 0.12 13.88 -6.00
C THR A 60 0.03 12.40 -5.62
N LEU A 61 1.00 11.90 -4.86
CA LEU A 61 0.93 10.59 -4.23
C LEU A 61 0.26 10.71 -2.87
N ARG A 62 -0.55 9.71 -2.51
CA ARG A 62 -1.03 9.56 -1.13
C ARG A 62 -0.14 8.56 -0.42
N MET A 63 0.49 8.99 0.66
CA MET A 63 1.28 8.14 1.53
C MET A 63 0.62 8.10 2.91
N LYS A 64 0.75 6.99 3.64
CA LYS A 64 0.29 6.83 5.01
C LYS A 64 1.43 6.28 5.85
N GLU A 65 1.77 6.98 6.92
CA GLU A 65 2.74 6.48 7.88
C GLU A 65 2.00 5.69 8.96
N LEU A 66 2.24 4.37 8.97
CA LEU A 66 1.65 3.42 9.90
C LEU A 66 2.29 3.58 11.28
N PRO A 67 1.56 3.27 12.37
CA PRO A 67 2.08 3.38 13.74
C PRO A 67 3.29 2.47 14.03
N ASP A 68 3.49 1.44 13.22
CA ASP A 68 4.65 0.54 13.25
C ASP A 68 5.92 1.16 12.61
N GLY A 69 5.81 2.37 12.03
CA GLY A 69 6.88 3.02 11.26
C GLY A 69 6.93 2.58 9.79
N SER A 70 6.09 1.61 9.42
CA SER A 70 5.87 1.20 8.03
C SER A 70 5.19 2.32 7.21
N LYS A 71 5.41 2.36 5.90
CA LYS A 71 4.91 3.41 4.99
C LYS A 71 4.07 2.80 3.88
N ALA A 72 2.79 3.14 3.83
CA ALA A 72 1.91 2.76 2.73
C ALA A 72 1.85 3.89 1.70
N ILE A 73 1.88 3.58 0.41
CA ILE A 73 1.91 4.55 -0.69
C ILE A 73 0.91 4.07 -1.73
N LEU A 74 -0.15 4.85 -1.93
CA LEU A 74 -1.13 4.62 -2.98
C LEU A 74 -0.69 5.39 -4.24
N ARG A 75 -0.61 4.64 -5.35
CA ARG A 75 -0.31 5.17 -6.68
C ARG A 75 -1.52 4.94 -7.59
N ASP A 76 -2.07 6.03 -8.11
CA ASP A 76 -3.16 6.03 -9.09
C ASP A 76 -2.71 5.44 -10.43
N VAL A 77 -1.63 5.98 -10.99
CA VAL A 77 -0.96 5.45 -12.19
C VAL A 77 0.46 5.03 -11.84
N SER A 78 0.79 3.75 -12.06
CA SER A 78 2.18 3.27 -12.15
C SER A 78 2.61 3.19 -13.61
N SER A 79 3.91 3.08 -13.90
CA SER A 79 4.42 2.88 -15.27
C SER A 79 3.82 1.66 -16.00
N ASP A 80 3.27 0.72 -15.24
CA ASP A 80 2.59 -0.49 -15.71
C ASP A 80 1.10 -0.24 -16.05
N GLY A 81 0.60 1.00 -15.89
CA GLY A 81 -0.79 1.39 -16.14
C GLY A 81 -1.80 1.00 -15.06
N ARG A 82 -1.35 0.25 -14.03
CA ARG A 82 -2.23 -0.27 -12.96
C ARG A 82 -2.11 0.50 -11.65
N PRO A 83 -3.24 0.75 -10.95
CA PRO A 83 -3.24 1.23 -9.57
C PRO A 83 -2.44 0.29 -8.68
N THR A 84 -1.59 0.87 -7.83
CA THR A 84 -0.70 0.08 -6.97
C THR A 84 -0.67 0.64 -5.56
N LEU A 85 -0.94 -0.21 -4.57
CA LEU A 85 -0.68 0.05 -3.16
C LEU A 85 0.67 -0.57 -2.80
N GLN A 86 1.67 0.27 -2.55
CA GLN A 86 2.98 -0.16 -2.11
C GLN A 86 3.10 0.04 -0.60
N VAL A 87 3.50 -0.98 0.13
CA VAL A 87 3.85 -0.89 1.55
C VAL A 87 5.34 -1.13 1.71
N GLN A 88 6.03 -0.15 2.27
CA GLN A 88 7.41 -0.24 2.71
C GLN A 88 7.43 -0.49 4.21
N PRO A 89 7.71 -1.73 4.66
CA PRO A 89 7.92 -1.96 6.08
C PRO A 89 9.22 -1.28 6.53
N ASN A 90 9.32 -0.96 7.82
CA ASN A 90 10.56 -0.42 8.40
C ASN A 90 11.70 -1.45 8.36
N THR A 91 11.37 -2.73 8.31
CA THR A 91 12.33 -3.83 8.19
C THR A 91 11.76 -4.94 7.30
N GLY A 92 12.54 -5.42 6.34
CA GLY A 92 12.13 -6.51 5.43
C GLY A 92 11.79 -6.07 4.01
N ALA A 93 11.23 -7.00 3.24
CA ALA A 93 10.93 -6.77 1.82
C ALA A 93 9.66 -5.93 1.63
N PRO A 94 9.67 -4.92 0.74
CA PRO A 94 8.50 -4.13 0.44
C PRO A 94 7.42 -4.99 -0.24
N ILE A 95 6.18 -4.66 0.07
CA ILE A 95 4.98 -5.29 -0.47
C ILE A 95 4.40 -4.38 -1.54
N LYS A 96 4.00 -4.95 -2.68
CA LYS A 96 3.35 -4.22 -3.78
C LYS A 96 2.07 -4.95 -4.15
N ILE A 97 0.94 -4.28 -4.04
CA ILE A 97 -0.37 -4.82 -4.38
C ILE A 97 -0.84 -4.09 -5.63
N ARG A 98 -0.90 -4.81 -6.74
CA ARG A 98 -1.36 -4.31 -8.04
C ARG A 98 -2.85 -4.58 -8.18
N TYR A 99 -3.63 -3.55 -8.44
CA TYR A 99 -5.06 -3.71 -8.61
C TYR A 99 -5.38 -3.78 -10.09
N ASN A 100 -5.86 -4.93 -10.53
CA ASN A 100 -6.36 -5.12 -11.87
C ASN A 100 -7.76 -4.49 -11.98
N PRO A 101 -8.08 -3.87 -13.13
CA PRO A 101 -9.42 -3.38 -13.42
C PRO A 101 -10.45 -4.52 -13.40
#